data_AF-A0A6N4VIU0-F1
#
_entry.id   AF-A0A6N4VIU0-F1
#
_cell.length_a   1.000
_cell.length_b   1.000
_cell.length_c   1.000
_cell.angle_alpha   90.00
_cell.angle_beta   90.00
_cell.angle_gamma   90.00
#
_symmetry.space_group_name_H-M   'P 1'
#
loop_
_entity.id
_entity.type
_entity.pdbx_description
1 polymer ?
#
loop_
_entity_poly.entity_id
_entity_poly.type
_entity_poly.pdbx_seq_one_letter_code
_entity_poly.pdbx_strand_id
1 'polypeptide(L)'
;MQAWSPEQIANRIKLDFPDDESMRISHEAIYQSLYIEGRGALKRELVWCLRTGRALRAPRERSRRKAWAHVTPETLISERPAEVADRAVPGHWEGDLLIGLERSAIGTVVERTTRFTMLVHLPASRVTGTSTRSRTVQPWLATARSP
;
A
#
# COMPACT_ATOMS: atom_id res chain seq x y z
N MET A 1 -29.78 17.00 19.77
CA MET A 1 -29.46 16.98 18.32
C MET A 1 -28.78 15.67 18.00
N GLN A 2 -29.37 14.83 17.15
CA GLN A 2 -28.72 13.59 16.70
C GLN A 2 -27.66 13.95 15.65
N ALA A 3 -26.40 13.62 15.93
CA ALA A 3 -25.29 13.85 15.02
C ALA A 3 -25.09 12.64 14.10
N TRP A 4 -24.98 12.86 12.78
CA TRP A 4 -24.85 11.80 11.78
C TRP A 4 -23.43 11.69 11.24
N SER A 5 -23.01 10.49 10.83
CA SER A 5 -21.77 10.29 10.09
C SER A 5 -21.95 10.68 8.61
N PRO A 6 -20.88 11.06 7.89
CA PRO A 6 -20.95 11.31 6.44
C PRO A 6 -21.54 10.14 5.63
N GLU A 7 -21.34 8.91 6.10
CA GLU A 7 -21.93 7.70 5.51
C GLU A 7 -23.44 7.62 5.74
N GLN A 8 -23.91 7.96 6.95
CA GLN A 8 -25.34 8.04 7.24
C GLN A 8 -26.01 9.15 6.42
N ILE A 9 -25.35 10.31 6.27
CA ILE A 9 -25.84 11.41 5.43
C ILE A 9 -25.95 10.96 3.97
N ALA A 10 -24.91 10.33 3.40
CA ALA A 10 -24.93 9.85 2.03
C ALA A 10 -26.05 8.83 1.75
N ASN A 11 -26.33 7.93 2.71
CA ASN A 11 -27.42 6.97 2.58
C ASN A 11 -28.80 7.62 2.75
N ARG A 12 -28.91 8.63 3.63
CA ARG A 12 -30.16 9.33 3.87
C ARG A 12 -30.56 10.25 2.72
N ILE A 13 -29.60 10.96 2.12
CA ILE A 13 -29.86 11.84 0.97
C ILE A 13 -30.55 11.06 -0.17
N LYS A 14 -30.20 9.79 -0.37
CA LYS A 14 -30.84 8.94 -1.39
C LYS A 14 -32.32 8.69 -1.12
N LEU A 15 -32.70 8.62 0.15
CA LEU A 15 -34.09 8.40 0.59
C LEU A 15 -34.90 9.70 0.58
N ASP A 16 -34.29 10.81 0.96
CA ASP A 16 -34.96 12.12 0.99
C ASP A 16 -35.13 12.71 -0.42
N PHE A 17 -34.24 12.35 -1.36
CA PHE A 17 -34.27 12.76 -2.76
C PHE A 17 -34.23 11.52 -3.68
N PRO A 18 -35.33 10.77 -3.77
CA PRO A 18 -35.37 9.55 -4.57
C PRO A 18 -35.31 9.84 -6.07
N ASP A 19 -35.96 10.92 -6.54
CA ASP A 19 -36.12 11.24 -7.97
C ASP A 19 -35.05 12.20 -8.52
N ASP A 20 -34.20 12.75 -7.66
CA ASP A 20 -33.11 13.64 -8.07
C ASP A 20 -31.79 12.87 -8.13
N GLU A 21 -31.34 12.56 -9.34
CA GLU A 21 -30.08 11.87 -9.59
C GLU A 21 -28.85 12.73 -9.23
N SER A 22 -28.98 14.06 -9.20
CA SER A 22 -27.89 14.96 -8.78
C SER A 22 -27.57 14.84 -7.29
N MET A 23 -28.53 14.33 -6.50
CA MET A 23 -28.39 14.10 -5.06
C MET A 23 -27.71 12.77 -4.72
N ARG A 24 -27.07 12.10 -5.70
CA ARG A 24 -26.28 10.87 -5.48
C ARG A 24 -24.86 11.22 -5.01
N ILE A 25 -24.76 11.81 -3.83
CA ILE A 25 -23.50 12.26 -3.23
C ILE A 25 -22.84 11.12 -2.44
N SER A 26 -21.55 10.86 -2.70
CA SER A 26 -20.78 9.88 -1.93
C SER A 26 -20.35 10.44 -0.57
N HIS A 27 -20.13 9.55 0.41
CA HIS A 27 -19.60 9.97 1.71
C HIS A 27 -18.20 10.58 1.61
N GLU A 28 -17.43 10.24 0.57
CA GLU A 28 -16.13 10.87 0.29
C GLU A 28 -16.31 12.31 -0.23
N ALA A 29 -17.30 12.58 -1.08
CA ALA A 29 -17.62 13.95 -1.51
C ALA A 29 -18.05 14.84 -0.33
N ILE A 30 -18.81 14.29 0.62
CA ILE A 30 -19.16 14.96 1.88
C ILE A 30 -17.90 15.21 2.72
N TYR A 31 -16.96 14.26 2.78
CA TYR A 31 -15.67 14.50 3.43
C TYR A 31 -14.87 15.61 2.74
N GLN A 32 -14.82 15.62 1.41
CA GLN A 32 -14.09 16.63 0.65
C GLN A 32 -14.70 18.02 0.86
N SER A 33 -16.03 18.18 0.85
CA SER A 33 -16.64 19.48 1.16
C SER A 33 -16.34 19.92 2.60
N LEU A 34 -16.33 19.02 3.57
CA LEU A 34 -15.98 19.39 4.95
C LEU A 34 -14.49 19.76 5.14
N TYR A 35 -13.57 19.15 4.38
CA TYR A 35 -12.12 19.27 4.60
C TYR A 35 -11.41 20.22 3.62
N ILE A 36 -11.89 20.37 2.38
CA ILE A 36 -11.35 21.32 1.41
C ILE A 36 -11.80 22.75 1.75
N GLU A 37 -12.99 22.88 2.32
CA GLU A 37 -13.71 24.15 2.41
C GLU A 37 -13.33 25.03 3.61
N GLY A 38 -12.23 24.70 4.28
CA GLY A 38 -11.44 25.67 5.06
C GLY A 38 -10.85 26.82 4.22
N ARG A 39 -11.10 26.83 2.91
CA ARG A 39 -10.74 27.88 1.93
C ARG A 39 -11.91 28.35 1.04
N GLY A 40 -13.18 28.23 1.47
CA GLY A 40 -14.30 28.43 0.53
C GLY A 40 -15.61 28.92 1.13
N ALA A 41 -16.54 28.02 1.45
CA ALA A 41 -17.88 28.38 1.91
C ALA A 41 -18.67 27.24 2.62
N LEU A 42 -18.08 26.46 3.53
CA LEU A 42 -18.83 25.59 4.46
C LEU A 42 -18.51 25.95 5.90
N LYS A 43 -19.57 26.34 6.62
CA LYS A 43 -19.49 26.91 7.96
C LYS A 43 -19.02 25.85 8.98
N ARG A 44 -18.20 26.29 9.95
CA ARG A 44 -17.85 25.58 11.19
C ARG A 44 -19.06 24.94 11.89
N GLU A 45 -20.26 25.47 11.66
CA GLU A 45 -21.55 24.96 12.13
C GLU A 45 -21.82 23.51 11.72
N LEU A 46 -21.39 23.07 10.52
CA LEU A 46 -21.63 21.69 10.06
C LEU A 46 -20.78 20.65 10.80
N VAL A 47 -19.60 21.04 11.28
CA VAL A 47 -18.73 20.14 12.05
C VAL A 47 -19.42 19.70 13.34
N TRP A 48 -20.23 20.57 13.96
CA TRP A 48 -21.01 20.25 15.17
C TRP A 48 -22.10 19.21 14.93
N CYS A 49 -22.59 19.10 13.69
CA CYS A 49 -23.57 18.09 13.32
C CYS A 49 -22.96 16.71 13.08
N LEU A 50 -21.62 16.59 13.04
CA LEU A 50 -20.92 15.33 12.88
C LEU A 50 -20.72 14.64 14.21
N ARG A 51 -20.97 13.32 14.24
CA ARG A 51 -20.81 12.49 15.45
C ARG A 51 -19.45 12.62 16.14
N THR A 52 -18.39 12.89 15.37
CA THR A 52 -17.02 13.01 15.89
C THR A 52 -16.54 14.44 16.08
N GLY A 53 -17.26 15.44 15.57
CA GLY A 53 -16.86 16.85 15.65
C GLY A 53 -15.51 17.18 15.00
N ARG A 54 -14.94 16.29 14.18
CA ARG A 54 -13.59 16.46 13.62
C ARG A 54 -13.62 17.28 12.34
N ALA A 55 -13.07 18.49 12.43
CA ALA A 55 -12.80 19.36 11.28
C ALA A 55 -11.65 18.88 10.39
N LEU A 56 -10.89 17.85 10.80
CA LEU A 56 -9.84 17.22 10.00
C LEU A 56 -10.01 15.70 9.94
N ARG A 57 -9.72 15.11 8.79
CA ARG A 57 -9.75 13.65 8.60
C ARG A 57 -8.69 13.00 9.47
N ALA A 58 -9.06 11.97 10.22
CA ALA A 58 -8.07 11.12 10.89
C ALA A 58 -7.45 10.16 9.86
N PRO A 59 -6.12 10.15 9.69
CA PRO A 59 -5.46 9.19 8.82
C PRO A 59 -5.68 7.76 9.34
N ARG A 60 -5.90 6.80 8.43
CA ARG A 60 -6.01 5.38 8.78
C ARG A 60 -4.69 4.90 9.38
N GLU A 61 -4.71 3.98 10.33
CA GLU A 61 -3.50 3.48 10.99
C GLU A 61 -2.44 2.95 10.00
N ARG A 62 -2.88 2.30 8.92
CA ARG A 62 -2.00 1.83 7.83
C ARG A 62 -1.25 2.97 7.13
N SER A 63 -1.86 4.15 6.96
CA SER A 63 -1.18 5.31 6.36
C SER A 63 -0.23 6.01 7.32
N ARG A 64 -0.24 5.66 8.61
CA ARG A 64 0.74 6.13 9.61
C ARG A 64 2.01 5.28 9.63
N ARG A 65 2.01 4.10 8.99
CA ARG A 65 3.21 3.27 8.86
C ARG A 65 4.15 3.92 7.85
N LYS A 66 5.40 4.20 8.25
CA LYS A 66 6.45 4.66 7.33
C LYS A 66 6.69 3.57 6.28
N ALA A 67 6.30 3.84 5.04
CA ALA A 67 6.54 2.94 3.91
C ALA A 67 8.05 2.70 3.62
N TRP A 68 8.91 3.55 4.16
CA TRP A 68 10.32 3.69 3.76
C TRP A 68 11.31 3.05 4.74
N ALA A 69 10.85 2.33 5.77
CA ALA A 69 11.73 1.82 6.82
C ALA A 69 12.78 0.80 6.33
N HIS A 70 12.67 0.31 5.08
CA HIS A 70 13.50 -0.77 4.55
C HIS A 70 14.18 -0.46 3.20
N VAL A 71 14.06 0.77 2.67
CA VAL A 71 14.69 1.15 1.40
C VAL A 71 15.98 1.92 1.70
N THR A 72 17.14 1.31 1.43
CA THR A 72 18.42 2.02 1.49
C THR A 72 18.63 2.83 0.19
N PRO A 73 19.38 3.95 0.22
CA PRO A 73 19.68 4.76 -0.96
C PRO A 73 20.31 3.97 -2.12
N GLU A 74 21.05 2.91 -1.79
CA GLU A 74 21.69 1.98 -2.74
C GLU A 74 20.68 1.11 -3.52
N THR A 75 19.40 1.10 -3.13
CA THR A 75 18.35 0.24 -3.68
C THR A 75 17.26 1.04 -4.39
N LEU A 76 17.56 2.25 -4.85
CA LEU A 76 16.58 3.04 -5.60
C LEU A 76 16.39 2.46 -7.02
N ILE A 77 15.13 2.30 -7.43
CA ILE A 77 14.79 1.83 -8.78
C ILE A 77 15.30 2.81 -9.85
N SER A 78 15.39 4.10 -9.51
CA SER A 78 15.91 5.15 -10.39
C SER A 78 17.39 4.98 -10.73
N GLU A 79 18.16 4.33 -9.86
CA GLU A 79 19.61 4.13 -10.03
C GLU A 79 19.95 2.84 -10.79
N ARG A 80 18.96 2.13 -11.33
CA ARG A 80 19.20 0.90 -12.09
C ARG A 80 19.91 1.21 -13.42
N PRO A 81 20.94 0.44 -13.80
CA PRO A 81 21.52 0.52 -15.13
C PRO A 81 20.47 0.33 -16.24
N ALA A 82 20.62 1.03 -17.35
CA ALA A 82 19.65 0.99 -18.46
C ALA A 82 19.46 -0.41 -19.06
N GLU A 83 20.52 -1.24 -19.06
CA GLU A 83 20.51 -2.66 -19.44
C GLU A 83 19.54 -3.52 -18.62
N VAL A 84 19.10 -3.06 -17.44
CA VAL A 84 18.11 -3.76 -16.62
C VAL A 84 16.69 -3.47 -17.12
N ALA A 85 16.45 -2.41 -17.88
CA ALA A 85 15.11 -2.01 -18.31
C ALA A 85 14.53 -2.95 -19.39
N ASP A 86 15.37 -3.39 -20.33
CA ASP A 86 14.95 -4.18 -21.50
C ASP A 86 14.66 -5.66 -21.20
N ARG A 87 15.14 -6.17 -20.05
CA ARG A 87 15.01 -7.58 -19.63
C ARG A 87 15.61 -8.57 -20.65
N ALA A 88 16.51 -8.12 -21.51
CA ALA A 88 17.09 -8.93 -22.58
C ALA A 88 18.24 -9.82 -22.12
N VAL A 89 18.89 -9.47 -21.00
CA VAL A 89 20.07 -10.17 -20.46
C VAL A 89 19.67 -11.18 -19.38
N PRO A 90 19.96 -12.48 -19.57
CA PRO A 90 19.76 -13.50 -18.54
C PRO A 90 20.58 -13.23 -17.29
N GLY A 91 20.03 -13.57 -16.13
CA GLY A 91 20.72 -13.47 -14.83
C GLY A 91 20.29 -12.27 -13.98
N HIS A 92 19.40 -11.41 -14.49
CA HIS A 92 18.72 -10.41 -13.69
C HIS A 92 17.53 -11.04 -12.94
N TRP A 93 17.55 -10.93 -11.62
CA TRP A 93 16.49 -11.46 -10.76
C TRP A 93 15.70 -10.34 -10.08
N GLU A 94 14.39 -10.47 -10.11
CA GLU A 94 13.44 -9.65 -9.37
C GLU A 94 12.88 -10.49 -8.22
N GLY A 95 12.59 -9.88 -7.07
CA GLY A 95 11.99 -10.64 -5.98
C GLY A 95 11.08 -9.79 -5.12
N ASP A 96 9.91 -10.33 -4.83
CA ASP A 96 8.91 -9.74 -3.95
C ASP A 96 8.80 -10.56 -2.66
N LEU A 97 8.20 -9.95 -1.65
CA LEU A 97 7.89 -10.62 -0.38
C LEU A 97 6.38 -10.59 -0.17
N LEU A 98 5.75 -11.77 -0.22
CA LEU A 98 4.37 -11.96 0.16
C LEU A 98 4.31 -12.26 1.66
N ILE A 99 3.66 -11.38 2.43
CA ILE A 99 3.49 -11.55 3.87
C ILE A 99 2.06 -12.04 4.13
N GLY A 100 1.95 -13.24 4.70
CA GLY A 100 0.68 -13.85 5.09
C GLY A 100 0.29 -13.52 6.52
N LEU A 101 -0.81 -14.14 6.97
CA LEU A 101 -1.22 -14.12 8.37
C LEU A 101 -0.23 -14.94 9.22
N GLU A 102 -0.30 -14.79 10.54
CA GLU A 102 0.51 -15.58 11.50
C GLU A 102 2.04 -15.49 11.30
N ARG A 103 2.53 -14.36 10.78
CA ARG A 103 3.96 -14.13 10.49
C ARG A 103 4.54 -15.12 9.47
N SER A 104 3.70 -15.71 8.63
CA SER A 104 4.14 -16.47 7.46
C SER A 104 4.63 -15.50 6.36
N ALA A 105 5.64 -15.92 5.59
CA ALA A 105 6.06 -15.18 4.42
C ALA A 105 6.58 -16.11 3.32
N ILE A 106 6.38 -15.69 2.07
CA ILE A 106 6.94 -16.33 0.88
C ILE A 106 7.72 -15.27 0.12
N GLY A 107 9.01 -15.53 -0.10
CA GLY A 107 9.80 -14.78 -1.06
C GLY A 107 9.54 -15.33 -2.46
N THR A 108 9.25 -14.45 -3.41
CA THR A 108 9.25 -14.80 -4.84
C THR A 108 10.58 -14.37 -5.44
N VAL A 109 11.14 -15.18 -6.32
CA VAL A 109 12.36 -14.84 -7.06
C VAL A 109 12.13 -15.21 -8.53
N VAL A 110 12.14 -14.21 -9.40
CA VAL A 110 11.80 -14.31 -10.81
C VAL A 110 12.98 -13.87 -11.66
N GLU A 111 13.46 -14.74 -12.54
CA GLU A 111 14.45 -14.40 -13.55
C GLU A 111 13.76 -13.58 -14.65
N ARG A 112 14.24 -12.36 -14.94
CA ARG A 112 13.47 -11.36 -15.68
C ARG A 112 13.35 -11.65 -17.18
N THR A 113 14.26 -12.44 -17.75
CA THR A 113 14.29 -12.78 -19.18
C THR A 113 13.42 -14.00 -19.48
N THR A 114 13.68 -15.11 -18.80
CA THR A 114 13.01 -16.42 -18.93
C THR A 114 11.71 -16.52 -18.15
N ARG A 115 11.47 -15.64 -17.18
CA ARG A 115 10.34 -15.69 -16.23
C ARG A 115 10.33 -16.94 -15.35
N PHE A 116 11.44 -17.65 -15.28
CA PHE A 116 11.61 -18.74 -14.35
C PHE A 116 11.40 -18.24 -12.92
N THR A 117 10.48 -18.87 -12.20
CA THR A 117 10.00 -18.40 -10.89
C THR A 117 10.27 -19.46 -9.82
N MET A 118 10.87 -19.02 -8.71
CA MET A 118 11.06 -19.81 -7.50
C MET A 118 10.30 -19.20 -6.34
N LEU A 119 9.68 -20.07 -5.54
CA LEU A 119 9.01 -19.70 -4.29
C LEU A 119 9.84 -20.18 -3.11
N VAL A 120 10.18 -19.27 -2.21
CA VAL A 120 10.99 -19.55 -1.02
C VAL A 120 10.11 -19.32 0.20
N HIS A 121 9.75 -20.39 0.89
CA HIS A 121 9.05 -20.29 2.17
C HIS A 121 10.00 -19.73 3.24
N LEU A 122 9.59 -18.66 3.92
CA LEU A 122 10.37 -18.00 4.95
C LEU A 122 9.73 -18.26 6.32
N PRO A 123 10.44 -18.94 7.24
CA PRO A 123 9.93 -19.19 8.59
C PRO A 123 9.77 -17.88 9.36
N ALA A 124 8.80 -17.84 10.27
CA ALA A 124 8.39 -16.63 11.01
C ALA A 124 9.53 -15.88 11.73
N SER A 125 10.60 -16.59 12.12
CA SER A 125 11.79 -15.99 12.76
C SER A 125 12.68 -15.18 11.82
N ARG A 126 12.50 -15.28 10.49
CA ARG A 126 13.30 -14.59 9.47
C ARG A 126 12.57 -13.43 8.80
N VAL A 127 11.34 -13.14 9.21
CA VAL A 127 10.53 -12.02 8.69
C VAL A 127 11.00 -10.66 9.23
N THR A 128 11.94 -10.65 10.19
CA THR A 128 12.69 -9.45 10.57
C THR A 128 13.71 -9.13 9.49
N GLY A 129 13.27 -8.37 8.48
CA GLY A 129 14.04 -8.02 7.30
C GLY A 129 15.35 -7.31 7.61
N THR A 130 16.44 -8.06 7.52
CA THR A 130 17.73 -7.54 7.06
C THR A 130 18.17 -8.48 5.94
N SER A 131 17.77 -8.18 4.70
CA SER A 131 18.33 -8.87 3.55
C SER A 131 19.72 -8.30 3.31
N THR A 132 20.73 -8.89 3.94
CA THR A 132 22.12 -8.68 3.53
C THR A 132 22.26 -9.27 2.12
N ARG A 133 22.03 -8.45 1.09
CA ARG A 133 22.42 -8.79 -0.28
C ARG A 133 23.92 -8.56 -0.40
N SER A 134 24.69 -9.57 -0.03
CA SER A 134 26.07 -9.69 -0.48
C SER A 134 26.05 -9.76 -2.01
N ARG A 135 26.61 -8.75 -2.66
CA ARG A 135 26.91 -8.73 -4.09
C ARG A 135 28.02 -9.74 -4.39
N THR A 136 27.71 -11.03 -4.31
CA THR A 136 28.50 -12.13 -4.88
C THR A 136 27.56 -13.33 -4.98
N VAL A 137 27.11 -13.64 -6.20
CA VAL A 137 26.54 -14.96 -6.48
C VAL A 137 27.72 -15.93 -6.53
N GLN A 138 27.60 -17.06 -5.80
CA GLN A 138 28.57 -18.14 -5.50
C GLN A 138 29.33 -17.94 -4.17
N PRO A 139 29.15 -18.82 -3.16
CA PRO A 139 29.59 -20.23 -3.27
C PRO A 139 28.68 -21.32 -2.64
N TRP A 140 27.38 -21.09 -2.43
CA TRP A 140 26.53 -22.07 -1.71
C TRP A 140 26.13 -23.33 -2.52
N LEU A 141 26.59 -23.48 -3.77
CA LEU A 141 26.30 -24.65 -4.63
C LEU A 141 27.43 -25.70 -4.69
N ALA A 142 28.35 -25.73 -3.72
CA ALA A 142 29.50 -26.65 -3.75
C ALA A 142 29.28 -28.03 -3.10
N THR A 143 28.05 -28.42 -2.69
CA THR A 143 27.86 -29.71 -1.98
C THR A 143 26.74 -30.59 -2.54
N ALA A 144 26.50 -30.51 -3.85
CA ALA A 144 25.60 -31.47 -4.51
C ALA A 144 26.11 -31.85 -5.91
N ARG A 145 27.29 -32.49 -5.97
CA ARG A 145 27.63 -33.44 -7.04
C ARG A 145 28.39 -34.65 -6.48
N SER A 146 27.71 -35.80 -6.58
CA SER A 146 28.24 -37.12 -6.93
C SER A 146 29.02 -37.95 -5.90
N PRO A 147 29.03 -39.31 -6.02
CA PRO A 147 28.81 -40.13 -7.24
C PRO A 147 27.37 -40.19 -7.72
#